data_AF-A0A0M9EDI4-F1
#
_entry.id   AF-A0A0M9EDI4-F1
#
_cell.length_a   1.000
_cell.length_b   1.000
_cell.length_c   1.000
_cell.angle_alpha   90.00
_cell.angle_beta   90.00
_cell.angle_gamma   90.00
#
_symmetry.space_group_name_H-M   'P 1'
#
loop_
_entity.id
_entity.type
_entity.pdbx_description
1 polymer ?
#
loop_
_entity_poly.entity_id
_entity_poly.type
_entity_poly.pdbx_seq_one_letter_code
_entity_poly.pdbx_strand_id
1 'polypeptide(L)'
;KVLRPNLAFSKGLSHWTLVWELLKLSDELKASAFQIGEAVEKAAKAQNKYELDLLNIGNQAISIARASKIPMILVCGSLHVIHDRAINADIPNLIRQNGAMAIPADCFPIDPSVSKLDKVYWADSNRFLRAAITAKNMNDVFPLLIASFGCGPTSFTEQFLHEIMLGYPHTLLESDGHGGTAGFVTRIQAFMQSVHQHLSADETFHMDNSKAITYMEHGKHKGKYLDKNVQYLFMSSIDYFGNVFAAAYRSNGYDAVTASSYSHENLVQGQKDCSGKECLSYQLIWGSFKDYLKAHTPKKETRLMQITGEMCRAAAFGVKDCMSLEKLGLSENIVVSSIRIVGGPALSAKVWTGLTAIDIVRQLYLYHMAVEIHPGQAEKLYKYFSNQIIQTIEQPALDGLLSTAQLGWQWILIKEILNRASDAFLSISNNEPKENYRTIFVTGDALTKGNDFANGGIYRIFSDQKVRIIQEPFCDFLEFLGRVHPHLLYGKNSSKANNIFYRINMIRIRKELYNAVAKKHPWLPVPDLDTALETGRSVLDPNVNGGSPIAVGNALQQWSENKIDGILLTSCWGCDNGLIEESLLRYRKDIPMYFFYDDATPIDERRIQSFAFRLHRN
;
A
#
# COMPACT_ATOMS: atom_id res chain seq x y z
N LYS A 1 -20.90 15.88 20.49
CA LYS A 1 -21.04 15.49 19.07
C LYS A 1 -19.73 15.82 18.36
N VAL A 2 -19.11 14.88 17.67
CA VAL A 2 -17.92 15.13 16.84
C VAL A 2 -18.40 15.51 15.44
N LEU A 3 -17.93 16.63 14.91
CA LEU A 3 -18.23 17.05 13.54
C LEU A 3 -17.20 16.45 12.58
N ARG A 4 -17.64 16.02 11.39
CA ARG A 4 -16.79 15.37 10.38
C ARG A 4 -16.98 16.00 8.99
N PRO A 5 -16.70 17.30 8.80
CA PRO A 5 -16.77 17.92 7.48
C PRO A 5 -15.68 17.36 6.56
N ASN A 6 -15.98 17.25 5.26
CA ASN A 6 -14.98 16.92 4.25
C ASN A 6 -14.33 18.21 3.73
N LEU A 7 -13.17 18.58 4.28
CA LEU A 7 -12.47 19.82 3.91
C LEU A 7 -11.32 19.52 2.95
N ALA A 8 -11.50 19.83 1.66
CA ALA A 8 -10.49 19.67 0.63
C ALA A 8 -9.89 21.02 0.20
N PHE A 9 -8.62 21.26 0.57
CA PHE A 9 -7.92 22.52 0.34
C PHE A 9 -7.19 22.61 -1.01
N SER A 10 -7.33 21.61 -1.88
CA SER A 10 -6.61 21.54 -3.17
C SER A 10 -6.98 22.68 -4.15
N LYS A 11 -8.14 23.32 -3.97
CA LYS A 11 -8.61 24.47 -4.75
C LYS A 11 -8.35 25.82 -4.06
N GLY A 12 -7.65 25.82 -2.94
CA GLY A 12 -7.37 27.01 -2.13
C GLY A 12 -8.10 27.02 -0.78
N LEU A 13 -7.58 27.84 0.14
CA LEU A 13 -8.01 27.91 1.54
C LEU A 13 -9.36 28.60 1.76
N SER A 14 -9.84 29.37 0.77
CA SER A 14 -11.12 30.09 0.81
C SER A 14 -12.07 29.68 -0.31
N HIS A 15 -11.81 28.56 -0.99
CA HIS A 15 -12.63 28.12 -2.10
C HIS A 15 -14.06 27.78 -1.64
N TRP A 16 -15.08 28.16 -2.44
CA TRP A 16 -16.50 28.05 -2.06
C TRP A 16 -16.95 26.63 -1.69
N THR A 17 -16.25 25.60 -2.16
CA THR A 17 -16.52 24.20 -1.79
C THR A 17 -16.34 23.94 -0.29
N LEU A 18 -15.43 24.65 0.38
CA LEU A 18 -15.26 24.56 1.84
C LEU A 18 -16.48 25.13 2.56
N VAL A 19 -16.97 26.28 2.10
CA VAL A 19 -18.20 26.91 2.63
C VAL A 19 -19.39 25.97 2.43
N TRP A 20 -19.50 25.36 1.26
CA TRP A 20 -20.59 24.42 0.95
C TRP A 20 -20.57 23.16 1.83
N GLU A 21 -19.39 22.60 2.13
CA GLU A 21 -19.28 21.45 3.03
C GLU A 21 -19.61 21.80 4.49
N LEU A 22 -19.20 22.98 4.95
CA LEU A 22 -19.52 23.47 6.30
C LEU A 22 -20.99 23.89 6.43
N LEU A 23 -21.62 24.37 5.36
CA LEU A 23 -23.04 24.68 5.31
C LEU A 23 -23.93 23.48 5.61
N LYS A 24 -23.49 22.26 5.27
CA LYS A 24 -24.20 21.03 5.64
C LYS A 24 -24.27 20.80 7.15
N LEU A 25 -23.46 21.54 7.91
CA LEU A 25 -23.39 21.51 9.37
C LEU A 25 -23.95 22.80 10.00
N SER A 26 -24.68 23.64 9.24
CA SER A 26 -25.15 24.95 9.72
C SER A 26 -25.99 24.86 10.99
N ASP A 27 -26.80 23.81 11.11
CA ASP A 27 -27.70 23.60 12.25
C ASP A 27 -26.91 23.21 13.50
N GLU A 28 -25.91 22.33 13.35
CA GLU A 28 -24.99 21.98 14.45
C GLU A 28 -24.11 23.16 14.86
N LEU A 29 -23.62 23.92 13.89
CA LEU A 29 -22.76 25.08 14.11
C LEU A 29 -23.55 26.30 14.60
N LYS A 30 -24.88 26.29 14.45
CA LYS A 30 -25.77 27.43 14.71
C LYS A 30 -25.30 28.70 13.99
N ALA A 31 -24.86 28.55 12.75
CA ALA A 31 -24.23 29.59 11.97
C ALA A 31 -24.91 29.76 10.61
N SER A 32 -25.17 31.02 10.23
CA SER A 32 -25.68 31.37 8.90
C SER A 32 -24.62 31.19 7.82
N ALA A 33 -25.06 31.10 6.56
CA ALA A 33 -24.17 31.02 5.40
C ALA A 33 -23.15 32.17 5.35
N PHE A 34 -23.59 33.37 5.71
CA PHE A 34 -22.72 34.54 5.76
C PHE A 34 -21.63 34.39 6.83
N GLN A 35 -22.00 33.96 8.04
CA GLN A 35 -21.04 33.72 9.12
C GLN A 35 -20.04 32.62 8.78
N ILE A 36 -20.47 31.54 8.12
CA ILE A 36 -19.58 30.46 7.66
C ILE A 36 -18.61 30.97 6.60
N GLY A 37 -19.09 31.73 5.61
CA GLY A 37 -18.25 32.34 4.59
C GLY A 37 -17.18 33.26 5.17
N GLU A 38 -17.58 34.14 6.09
CA GLU A 38 -16.67 35.05 6.80
C GLU A 38 -15.64 34.28 7.65
N ALA A 39 -16.06 33.21 8.32
CA ALA A 39 -15.16 32.35 9.10
C ALA A 39 -14.12 31.64 8.22
N VAL A 40 -14.53 31.11 7.07
CA VAL A 40 -13.61 30.48 6.09
C VAL A 40 -12.60 31.49 5.56
N GLU A 41 -13.02 32.72 5.23
CA GLU A 41 -12.11 33.76 4.76
C GLU A 41 -11.12 34.19 5.85
N LYS A 42 -11.59 34.38 7.10
CA LYS A 42 -10.73 34.67 8.25
C LYS A 42 -9.71 33.56 8.50
N ALA A 43 -10.13 32.31 8.45
CA ALA A 43 -9.25 31.15 8.59
C ALA A 43 -8.19 31.10 7.48
N ALA A 44 -8.58 31.37 6.23
CA ALA A 44 -7.66 31.42 5.10
C ALA A 44 -6.60 32.54 5.26
N LYS A 45 -7.01 33.73 5.70
CA LYS A 45 -6.08 34.84 6.00
C LYS A 45 -5.11 34.49 7.13
N ALA A 46 -5.60 33.86 8.20
CA ALA A 46 -4.77 33.42 9.32
C ALA A 46 -3.74 32.37 8.88
N GLN A 47 -4.15 31.37 8.09
CA GLN A 47 -3.24 30.35 7.56
C GLN A 47 -2.20 30.94 6.60
N ASN A 48 -2.59 31.83 5.69
CA ASN A 48 -1.65 32.50 4.78
C ASN A 48 -0.63 33.36 5.55
N LYS A 49 -1.10 34.08 6.59
CA LYS A 49 -0.21 34.84 7.47
C LYS A 49 0.77 33.92 8.18
N TYR A 50 0.29 32.79 8.71
CA TYR A 50 1.14 31.79 9.36
C TYR A 50 2.25 31.28 8.44
N GLU A 51 1.92 30.84 7.21
CA GLU A 51 2.93 30.37 6.25
C GLU A 51 3.93 31.47 5.86
N LEU A 52 3.47 32.71 5.69
CA LEU A 52 4.35 33.85 5.40
C LEU A 52 5.31 34.16 6.57
N ASP A 53 4.79 34.13 7.79
CA ASP A 53 5.59 34.37 9.00
C ASP A 53 6.66 33.26 9.17
N LEU A 54 6.34 31.99 8.89
CA LEU A 54 7.33 30.90 8.86
C LEU A 54 8.45 31.15 7.85
N LEU A 55 8.11 31.56 6.62
CA LEU A 55 9.10 31.90 5.60
C LEU A 55 9.98 33.09 6.00
N ASN A 56 9.40 34.10 6.65
CA ASN A 56 10.16 35.24 7.16
C ASN A 56 11.15 34.82 8.25
N ILE A 57 10.74 33.93 9.17
CA ILE A 57 11.63 33.36 10.19
C ILE A 57 12.79 32.60 9.54
N GLY A 58 12.52 31.77 8.54
CA GLY A 58 13.58 31.03 7.84
C GLY A 58 14.55 31.94 7.09
N ASN A 59 14.03 32.92 6.34
CA ASN A 59 14.87 33.90 5.64
C ASN A 59 15.76 34.68 6.62
N GLN A 60 15.21 35.12 7.75
CA GLN A 60 15.98 35.78 8.80
C GLN A 60 17.08 34.87 9.35
N ALA A 61 16.78 33.59 9.63
CA ALA A 61 17.76 32.62 10.11
C ALA A 61 18.90 32.41 9.10
N ILE A 62 18.57 32.28 7.80
CA ILE A 62 19.56 32.15 6.72
C ILE A 62 20.46 33.40 6.64
N SER A 63 19.87 34.60 6.65
CA SER A 63 20.64 35.84 6.58
C SER A 63 21.59 36.00 7.76
N ILE A 64 21.13 35.71 8.98
CA ILE A 64 21.96 35.77 10.20
C ILE A 64 23.09 34.74 10.15
N ALA A 65 22.80 33.50 9.74
CA ALA A 65 23.77 32.42 9.67
C ALA A 65 24.88 32.74 8.67
N ARG A 66 24.54 33.22 7.46
CA ARG A 66 25.51 33.65 6.44
C ARG A 66 26.37 34.82 6.91
N ALA A 67 25.76 35.85 7.50
CA ALA A 67 26.49 37.00 8.03
C ALA A 67 27.47 36.61 9.14
N SER A 68 27.09 35.62 9.95
CA SER A 68 27.89 35.12 11.07
C SER A 68 28.83 33.97 10.70
N LYS A 69 28.84 33.53 9.43
CA LYS A 69 29.58 32.35 8.94
C LYS A 69 29.32 31.07 9.75
N ILE A 70 28.07 30.88 10.15
CA ILE A 70 27.61 29.71 10.91
C ILE A 70 27.03 28.70 9.91
N PRO A 71 27.41 27.41 9.96
CA PRO A 71 26.82 26.38 9.12
C PRO A 71 25.30 26.29 9.30
N MET A 72 24.57 26.03 8.22
CA MET A 72 23.11 25.90 8.25
C MET A 72 22.71 24.44 8.08
N ILE A 73 21.89 23.93 9.01
CA ILE A 73 21.33 22.59 8.96
C ILE A 73 19.83 22.69 8.69
N LEU A 74 19.38 22.10 7.58
CA LEU A 74 17.97 21.97 7.28
C LEU A 74 17.40 20.77 8.06
N VAL A 75 16.48 21.03 8.99
CA VAL A 75 15.81 20.00 9.77
C VAL A 75 14.60 19.48 8.98
N CYS A 76 14.80 18.34 8.34
CA CYS A 76 13.82 17.61 7.55
C CYS A 76 13.03 16.61 8.41
N GLY A 77 11.79 16.35 8.03
CA GLY A 77 10.91 15.36 8.65
C GLY A 77 9.45 15.78 8.56
N SER A 78 8.54 14.90 8.98
CA SER A 78 7.14 15.28 9.15
C SER A 78 6.99 16.32 10.25
N LEU A 79 6.00 17.21 10.14
CA LEU A 79 5.88 18.34 11.05
C LEU A 79 5.68 17.89 12.51
N HIS A 80 4.90 16.84 12.72
CA HIS A 80 4.71 16.23 14.03
C HIS A 80 5.98 15.56 14.59
N VAL A 81 6.97 15.25 13.75
CA VAL A 81 8.24 14.65 14.16
C VAL A 81 9.26 15.72 14.53
N ILE A 82 9.40 16.77 13.72
CA ILE A 82 10.45 17.79 13.93
C ILE A 82 10.09 18.80 15.03
N HIS A 83 8.80 19.01 15.29
CA HIS A 83 8.32 20.00 16.27
C HIS A 83 7.91 19.41 17.62
N ASP A 84 7.57 18.11 17.69
CA ASP A 84 7.26 17.48 18.98
C ASP A 84 8.56 17.21 19.77
N ARG A 85 8.63 17.73 21.00
CA ARG A 85 9.85 17.65 21.82
C ARG A 85 10.20 16.24 22.28
N ALA A 86 9.21 15.36 22.45
CA ALA A 86 9.47 13.98 22.80
C ALA A 86 10.02 13.25 21.58
N ILE A 87 9.38 13.41 20.42
CA ILE A 87 9.76 12.70 19.20
C ILE A 87 11.09 13.23 18.65
N ASN A 88 11.29 14.54 18.57
CA ASN A 88 12.53 15.12 18.02
C ASN A 88 13.77 14.97 18.91
N ALA A 89 13.60 14.47 20.15
CA ALA A 89 14.66 14.22 21.11
C ALA A 89 15.63 15.40 21.31
N ASP A 90 15.14 16.64 21.23
CA ASP A 90 15.91 17.90 21.36
C ASP A 90 17.06 18.06 20.34
N ILE A 91 17.03 17.29 19.24
CA ILE A 91 18.03 17.35 18.16
C ILE A 91 18.24 18.78 17.62
N PRO A 92 17.20 19.62 17.39
CA PRO A 92 17.42 21.00 16.95
C PRO A 92 18.28 21.84 17.90
N ASN A 93 18.18 21.62 19.22
CA ASN A 93 19.04 22.29 20.19
C ASN A 93 20.46 21.72 20.19
N LEU A 94 20.63 20.42 20.01
CA LEU A 94 21.95 19.81 19.85
C LEU A 94 22.70 20.37 18.63
N ILE A 95 22.01 20.59 17.51
CA ILE A 95 22.59 21.26 16.33
C ILE A 95 23.14 22.64 16.72
N ARG A 96 22.34 23.44 17.44
CA ARG A 96 22.74 24.77 17.93
C ARG A 96 23.94 24.72 18.88
N GLN A 97 23.96 23.77 19.80
CA GLN A 97 25.08 23.56 20.74
C GLN A 97 26.38 23.19 20.01
N ASN A 98 26.28 22.57 18.83
CA ASN A 98 27.43 22.25 17.97
C ASN A 98 27.73 23.35 16.95
N GLY A 99 27.29 24.59 17.21
CA GLY A 99 27.71 25.77 16.46
C GLY A 99 27.06 25.92 15.09
N ALA A 100 25.85 25.38 14.88
CA ALA A 100 25.13 25.49 13.62
C ALA A 100 23.71 26.05 13.78
N MET A 101 23.19 26.67 12.72
CA MET A 101 21.82 27.17 12.65
C MET A 101 20.88 26.04 12.24
N ALA A 102 19.98 25.62 13.14
CA ALA A 102 18.92 24.66 12.83
C ALA A 102 17.72 25.38 12.19
N ILE A 103 17.36 25.02 10.95
CA ILE A 103 16.27 25.64 10.20
C ILE A 103 15.21 24.56 9.89
N PRO A 104 14.00 24.63 10.46
CA PRO A 104 12.91 23.71 10.15
C PRO A 104 12.50 23.75 8.67
N ALA A 105 12.19 22.61 8.07
CA ALA A 105 11.82 22.50 6.66
C ALA A 105 10.52 23.25 6.28
N ASP A 106 9.64 23.54 7.24
CA ASP A 106 8.47 24.40 7.05
C ASP A 106 8.79 25.90 7.02
N CYS A 107 9.91 26.31 7.64
CA CYS A 107 10.40 27.69 7.55
C CYS A 107 11.32 27.94 6.34
N PHE A 108 11.84 26.88 5.71
CA PHE A 108 12.84 27.01 4.66
C PHE A 108 12.23 27.36 3.27
N PRO A 109 12.78 28.35 2.53
CA PRO A 109 12.30 28.67 1.20
C PRO A 109 12.63 27.56 0.20
N ILE A 110 11.63 27.12 -0.57
CA ILE A 110 11.82 26.15 -1.65
C ILE A 110 11.97 26.91 -2.96
N ASP A 111 13.04 26.61 -3.70
CA ASP A 111 13.26 27.19 -5.03
C ASP A 111 12.09 26.81 -5.97
N PRO A 112 11.40 27.79 -6.59
CA PRO A 112 10.31 27.53 -7.54
C PRO A 112 10.71 26.65 -8.73
N SER A 113 12.01 26.58 -9.06
CA SER A 113 12.55 25.70 -10.12
C SER A 113 12.52 24.21 -9.74
N VAL A 114 12.51 23.89 -8.44
CA VAL A 114 12.43 22.52 -7.94
C VAL A 114 10.99 22.03 -8.10
N SER A 115 10.81 21.14 -9.06
CA SER A 115 9.54 20.52 -9.42
C SER A 115 8.89 19.82 -8.23
N LYS A 116 7.58 19.58 -8.34
CA LYS A 116 6.88 18.74 -7.38
C LYS A 116 7.28 17.28 -7.61
N LEU A 117 7.58 16.58 -6.53
CA LEU A 117 7.90 15.14 -6.56
C LEU A 117 6.62 14.32 -6.58
N ASP A 118 5.91 14.28 -7.71
CA ASP A 118 4.52 13.77 -7.77
C ASP A 118 4.32 12.31 -7.34
N LYS A 119 5.37 11.48 -7.31
CA LYS A 119 5.29 10.10 -6.76
C LYS A 119 5.56 10.02 -5.26
N VAL A 120 6.03 11.10 -4.63
CA VAL A 120 6.09 11.26 -3.17
C VAL A 120 4.77 11.89 -2.74
N TYR A 121 3.79 11.05 -2.44
CA TYR A 121 2.40 11.50 -2.26
C TYR A 121 2.12 12.17 -0.91
N TRP A 122 2.87 11.83 0.15
CA TRP A 122 2.74 12.52 1.43
C TRP A 122 3.29 13.94 1.33
N ALA A 123 2.45 14.92 1.67
CA ALA A 123 2.76 16.34 1.50
C ALA A 123 4.01 16.76 2.28
N ASP A 124 4.17 16.30 3.53
CA ASP A 124 5.34 16.60 4.35
C ASP A 124 6.63 16.07 3.71
N SER A 125 6.64 14.78 3.31
CA SER A 125 7.76 14.15 2.59
C SER A 125 8.11 14.89 1.32
N ASN A 126 7.11 15.27 0.54
CA ASN A 126 7.30 16.05 -0.68
C ASN A 126 7.95 17.41 -0.38
N ARG A 127 7.43 18.14 0.61
CA ARG A 127 7.93 19.46 1.03
C ARG A 127 9.38 19.38 1.48
N PHE A 128 9.72 18.51 2.41
CA PHE A 128 11.08 18.48 2.95
C PHE A 128 12.10 17.90 1.95
N LEU A 129 11.72 16.98 1.06
CA LEU A 129 12.63 16.52 0.01
C LEU A 129 12.94 17.64 -1.00
N ARG A 130 11.93 18.44 -1.38
CA ARG A 130 12.13 19.62 -2.24
C ARG A 130 12.99 20.68 -1.55
N ALA A 131 12.74 20.93 -0.26
CA ALA A 131 13.60 21.79 0.55
C ALA A 131 15.05 21.27 0.59
N ALA A 132 15.25 19.96 0.72
CA ALA A 132 16.57 19.34 0.71
C ALA A 132 17.27 19.45 -0.66
N ILE A 133 16.55 19.32 -1.77
CA ILE A 133 17.08 19.59 -3.12
C ILE A 133 17.50 21.06 -3.25
N THR A 134 16.65 22.00 -2.80
CA THR A 134 16.99 23.43 -2.77
C THR A 134 18.23 23.70 -1.91
N ALA A 135 18.30 23.10 -0.72
CA ALA A 135 19.44 23.22 0.19
C ALA A 135 20.75 22.71 -0.45
N LYS A 136 20.71 21.53 -1.09
CA LYS A 136 21.85 20.98 -1.85
C LYS A 136 22.30 21.94 -2.97
N ASN A 137 21.36 22.55 -3.70
CA ASN A 137 21.67 23.50 -4.77
C ASN A 137 22.28 24.82 -4.25
N MET A 138 21.98 25.22 -3.01
CA MET A 138 22.63 26.37 -2.37
C MET A 138 24.07 26.07 -1.94
N ASN A 139 24.44 24.79 -1.79
CA ASN A 139 25.77 24.29 -1.40
C ASN A 139 26.26 24.73 0.00
N ASP A 140 25.50 25.53 0.75
CA ASP A 140 25.82 26.00 2.10
C ASP A 140 24.77 25.59 3.17
N VAL A 141 23.81 24.74 2.81
CA VAL A 141 22.75 24.24 3.71
C VAL A 141 22.68 22.71 3.68
N PHE A 142 22.85 22.06 4.83
CA PHE A 142 23.02 20.60 4.92
C PHE A 142 21.80 19.91 5.54
N PRO A 143 21.14 18.97 4.83
CA PRO A 143 19.96 18.29 5.36
C PRO A 143 20.24 17.31 6.50
N LEU A 144 19.40 17.37 7.54
CA LEU A 144 19.29 16.38 8.61
C LEU A 144 17.84 15.91 8.69
N LEU A 145 17.60 14.62 8.45
CA LEU A 145 16.27 14.03 8.61
C LEU A 145 16.07 13.49 10.02
N ILE A 146 15.03 13.97 10.70
CA ILE A 146 14.52 13.36 11.92
C ILE A 146 13.36 12.45 11.54
N ALA A 147 13.47 11.18 11.90
CA ALA A 147 12.47 10.15 11.70
C ALA A 147 11.93 9.67 13.05
N SER A 148 10.66 9.28 13.09
CA SER A 148 10.10 8.51 14.22
C SER A 148 10.18 7.02 13.90
N PHE A 149 10.59 6.22 14.88
CA PHE A 149 10.56 4.77 14.78
C PHE A 149 9.15 4.30 14.38
N GLY A 150 9.07 3.37 13.43
CA GLY A 150 7.81 2.84 12.91
C GLY A 150 7.00 3.80 12.03
N CYS A 151 7.48 5.01 11.75
CA CYS A 151 6.77 5.98 10.91
C CYS A 151 6.70 5.51 9.45
N GLY A 152 5.47 5.28 8.96
CA GLY A 152 5.28 4.71 7.63
C GLY A 152 5.71 5.56 6.44
N PRO A 153 5.31 6.84 6.37
CA PRO A 153 5.78 7.74 5.32
C PRO A 153 7.32 7.81 5.24
N THR A 154 8.01 7.76 6.38
CA THR A 154 9.46 7.92 6.43
C THR A 154 10.22 6.68 5.97
N SER A 155 9.62 5.48 6.04
CA SER A 155 10.32 4.22 5.75
C SER A 155 10.91 4.11 4.34
N PHE A 156 10.32 4.81 3.36
CA PHE A 156 10.86 4.95 2.01
C PHE A 156 11.55 6.30 1.79
N THR A 157 11.00 7.36 2.40
CA THR A 157 11.49 8.72 2.18
C THR A 157 12.92 8.91 2.68
N GLU A 158 13.35 8.15 3.69
CA GLU A 158 14.76 8.15 4.11
C GLU A 158 15.72 7.71 3.01
N GLN A 159 15.36 6.66 2.28
CA GLN A 159 16.16 6.18 1.16
C GLN A 159 16.18 7.20 0.04
N PHE A 160 15.03 7.83 -0.23
CA PHE A 160 14.94 8.86 -1.25
C PHE A 160 15.86 10.04 -0.93
N LEU A 161 15.82 10.53 0.31
CA LEU A 161 16.73 11.58 0.74
C LEU A 161 18.19 11.15 0.59
N HIS A 162 18.53 9.94 1.05
CA HIS A 162 19.88 9.40 0.94
C HIS A 162 20.39 9.41 -0.51
N GLU A 163 19.60 8.86 -1.45
CA GLU A 163 19.95 8.83 -2.87
C GLU A 163 20.13 10.24 -3.47
N ILE A 164 19.26 11.20 -3.14
CA ILE A 164 19.41 12.59 -3.61
C ILE A 164 20.69 13.21 -3.04
N MET A 165 21.03 12.89 -1.78
CA MET A 165 22.15 13.49 -1.04
C MET A 165 23.47 12.74 -1.15
N LEU A 166 23.57 11.64 -1.92
CA LEU A 166 24.85 10.96 -2.16
C LEU A 166 25.94 11.96 -2.61
N GLY A 167 27.10 11.91 -1.96
CA GLY A 167 28.20 12.85 -2.19
C GLY A 167 28.05 14.23 -1.52
N TYR A 168 26.95 14.52 -0.83
CA TYR A 168 26.71 15.77 -0.10
C TYR A 168 26.50 15.49 1.40
N PRO A 169 27.05 16.30 2.34
CA PRO A 169 26.88 16.02 3.76
C PRO A 169 25.40 16.05 4.17
N HIS A 170 24.93 14.92 4.70
CA HIS A 170 23.60 14.75 5.25
C HIS A 170 23.63 13.72 6.37
N THR A 171 22.60 13.71 7.22
CA THR A 171 22.44 12.63 8.21
C THR A 171 20.97 12.31 8.45
N LEU A 172 20.73 11.10 8.94
CA LEU A 172 19.41 10.63 9.35
C LEU A 172 19.49 10.18 10.79
N LEU A 173 18.61 10.73 11.61
CA LEU A 173 18.46 10.38 13.02
C LEU A 173 17.04 9.86 13.24
N GLU A 174 16.92 8.67 13.81
CA GLU A 174 15.64 8.08 14.19
C GLU A 174 15.51 8.11 15.71
N SER A 175 14.33 8.52 16.17
CA SER A 175 13.95 8.57 17.58
C SER A 175 12.70 7.72 17.81
N ASP A 176 12.66 7.03 18.94
CA ASP A 176 11.48 6.31 19.43
C ASP A 176 10.66 7.14 20.43
N GLY A 177 11.09 8.37 20.71
CA GLY A 177 10.46 9.28 21.68
C GLY A 177 10.70 8.93 23.16
N HIS A 178 11.44 7.87 23.45
CA HIS A 178 11.71 7.39 24.81
C HIS A 178 13.17 7.64 25.22
N GLY A 179 14.10 7.66 24.25
CA GLY A 179 15.51 7.98 24.47
C GLY A 179 15.78 9.49 24.57
N GLY A 180 16.41 9.93 25.67
CA GLY A 180 16.95 11.29 25.77
C GLY A 180 18.03 11.59 24.72
N THR A 181 18.60 12.80 24.78
CA THR A 181 19.57 13.33 23.78
C THR A 181 20.89 12.55 23.64
N ALA A 182 21.25 11.74 24.64
CA ALA A 182 22.58 11.13 24.76
C ALA A 182 23.00 10.31 23.51
N GLY A 183 22.06 9.59 22.89
CA GLY A 183 22.33 8.78 21.69
C GLY A 183 22.59 9.58 20.42
N PHE A 184 22.29 10.88 20.41
CA PHE A 184 22.41 11.74 19.22
C PHE A 184 23.62 12.67 19.25
N VAL A 185 24.22 12.95 20.43
CA VAL A 185 25.32 13.90 20.58
C VAL A 185 26.50 13.56 19.66
N THR A 186 27.01 12.33 19.73
CA THR A 186 28.17 11.90 18.94
C THR A 186 27.86 11.82 17.45
N ARG A 187 26.63 11.43 17.08
CA ARG A 187 26.16 11.38 15.68
C ARG A 187 26.08 12.78 15.07
N ILE A 188 25.61 13.77 15.83
CA ILE A 188 25.57 15.17 15.40
C ILE A 188 26.98 15.73 15.30
N GLN A 189 27.87 15.45 16.27
CA GLN A 189 29.28 15.87 16.20
C GLN A 189 29.99 15.31 14.95
N ALA A 190 29.78 14.02 14.66
CA ALA A 190 30.32 13.40 13.45
C ALA A 190 29.74 14.03 12.16
N PHE A 191 28.44 14.29 12.13
CA PHE A 191 27.80 14.98 11.00
C PHE A 191 28.37 16.39 10.82
N MET A 192 28.52 17.16 11.90
CA MET A 192 29.11 18.50 11.85
C MET A 192 30.56 18.49 11.39
N GLN A 193 31.34 17.45 11.72
CA GLN A 193 32.68 17.28 11.18
C GLN A 193 32.66 17.15 9.64
N SER A 194 31.77 16.33 9.08
CA SER A 194 31.61 16.21 7.62
C SER A 194 31.16 17.53 6.98
N VAL A 195 30.29 18.29 7.63
CA VAL A 195 29.86 19.62 7.19
C VAL A 195 31.03 20.59 7.14
N HIS A 196 31.84 20.67 8.21
CA HIS A 196 33.01 21.55 8.24
C HIS A 196 34.05 21.16 7.20
N GLN A 197 34.29 19.86 7.00
CA GLN A 197 35.18 19.36 5.96
C GLN A 197 34.73 19.81 4.57
N HIS A 198 33.44 19.66 4.24
CA HIS A 198 32.86 20.12 2.98
C HIS A 198 33.01 21.62 2.77
N LEU A 199 32.73 22.42 3.81
CA LEU A 199 32.87 23.89 3.74
C LEU A 199 34.32 24.36 3.62
N SER A 200 35.29 23.55 4.08
CA SER A 200 36.72 23.85 4.01
C SER A 200 37.42 23.33 2.75
N ALA A 201 36.73 22.51 1.94
CA ALA A 201 37.33 21.88 0.76
C ALA A 201 37.44 22.89 -0.40
N ASP A 202 38.61 22.92 -1.06
CA ASP A 202 38.85 23.78 -2.22
C ASP A 202 38.03 23.34 -3.45
N GLU A 203 37.76 22.04 -3.57
CA GLU A 203 36.87 21.45 -4.57
C GLU A 203 35.71 20.71 -3.90
N THR A 204 34.49 21.02 -4.34
CA THR A 204 33.30 20.32 -3.88
C THR A 204 33.03 19.12 -4.77
N PHE A 205 33.01 17.93 -4.17
CA PHE A 205 32.65 16.72 -4.90
C PHE A 205 31.16 16.76 -5.26
N HIS A 206 30.87 16.75 -6.55
CA HIS A 206 29.50 16.73 -7.06
C HIS A 206 29.20 15.40 -7.72
N MET A 207 28.33 14.62 -7.08
CA MET A 207 27.75 13.41 -7.66
C MET A 207 26.44 13.75 -8.38
N ASP A 208 26.32 13.31 -9.64
CA ASP A 208 25.08 13.45 -10.40
C ASP A 208 24.04 12.44 -9.90
N ASN A 209 23.09 12.94 -9.11
CA ASN A 209 21.96 12.17 -8.58
C ASN A 209 20.64 12.57 -9.27
N SER A 210 20.69 13.17 -10.47
CA SER A 210 19.51 13.65 -11.20
C SER A 210 18.50 12.55 -11.47
N LYS A 211 18.96 11.32 -11.76
CA LYS A 211 18.09 10.14 -11.92
C LYS A 211 17.23 9.86 -10.70
N ALA A 212 17.79 9.96 -9.48
CA ALA A 212 17.04 9.75 -8.24
C ALA A 212 15.84 10.70 -8.17
N ILE A 213 16.07 11.99 -8.49
CA ILE A 213 15.02 13.03 -8.57
C ILE A 213 14.00 12.66 -9.65
N THR A 214 14.44 12.35 -10.87
CA THR A 214 13.56 11.98 -11.99
C THR A 214 12.68 10.77 -11.68
N TYR A 215 13.15 9.81 -10.87
CA TYR A 215 12.32 8.68 -10.46
C TYR A 215 11.13 9.09 -9.61
N MET A 216 11.25 10.15 -8.80
CA MET A 216 10.19 10.70 -7.95
C MET A 216 9.29 11.72 -8.67
N GLU A 217 9.78 12.32 -9.75
CA GLU A 217 8.99 13.17 -10.64
C GLU A 217 7.95 12.35 -11.42
N HIS A 218 7.10 13.05 -12.19
CA HIS A 218 6.23 12.41 -13.16
C HIS A 218 7.05 11.59 -14.16
N GLY A 219 6.86 10.27 -14.13
CA GLY A 219 7.54 9.36 -15.04
C GLY A 219 7.14 9.64 -16.49
N LYS A 220 8.14 9.90 -17.34
CA LYS A 220 7.98 9.84 -18.80
C LYS A 220 7.96 8.36 -19.21
N HIS A 221 6.81 7.69 -19.08
CA HIS A 221 6.67 6.37 -19.70
C HIS A 221 6.76 6.55 -21.23
N LYS A 222 7.88 6.14 -21.81
CA LYS A 222 8.05 6.08 -23.26
C LYS A 222 7.53 4.73 -23.75
N GLY A 223 6.59 4.75 -24.68
CA GLY A 223 6.08 3.54 -25.34
C GLY A 223 4.59 3.31 -25.16
N LYS A 224 4.01 2.55 -26.08
CA LYS A 224 2.59 2.20 -26.05
C LYS A 224 2.31 1.27 -24.87
N TYR A 225 1.18 1.49 -24.21
CA TYR A 225 0.61 0.49 -23.32
C TYR A 225 0.17 -0.72 -24.16
N LEU A 226 0.52 -1.94 -23.75
CA LEU A 226 0.33 -3.18 -24.52
C LEU A 226 1.09 -3.24 -25.85
N ASP A 227 2.41 -3.09 -25.76
CA ASP A 227 3.37 -3.39 -26.82
C ASP A 227 3.72 -4.90 -26.87
N LYS A 228 3.79 -5.48 -28.07
CA LYS A 228 4.16 -6.89 -28.33
C LYS A 228 5.67 -7.15 -28.22
N ASN A 229 6.48 -6.10 -28.37
CA ASN A 229 7.93 -6.19 -28.31
C ASN A 229 8.47 -6.15 -26.87
N VAL A 230 7.59 -6.00 -25.88
CA VAL A 230 7.93 -5.88 -24.46
C VAL A 230 7.57 -7.17 -23.73
N GLN A 231 8.39 -7.56 -22.75
CA GLN A 231 8.01 -8.57 -21.77
C GLN A 231 7.36 -7.91 -20.55
N TYR A 232 6.21 -8.43 -20.11
CA TYR A 232 5.52 -7.99 -18.90
C TYR A 232 5.80 -8.97 -17.75
N LEU A 233 6.42 -8.49 -16.68
CA LEU A 233 6.74 -9.27 -15.50
C LEU A 233 5.83 -8.83 -14.34
N PHE A 234 4.84 -9.65 -14.00
CA PHE A 234 3.86 -9.35 -12.95
C PHE A 234 4.35 -9.71 -11.56
N MET A 235 4.07 -8.86 -10.57
CA MET A 235 4.28 -9.21 -9.16
C MET A 235 3.52 -10.48 -8.77
N SER A 236 4.05 -11.23 -7.79
CA SER A 236 3.36 -12.39 -7.22
C SER A 236 2.12 -11.97 -6.40
N SER A 237 2.25 -11.02 -5.47
CA SER A 237 1.18 -10.52 -4.58
C SER A 237 0.45 -11.64 -3.82
N ILE A 238 -0.88 -11.61 -3.77
CA ILE A 238 -1.70 -12.73 -3.28
C ILE A 238 -1.50 -13.98 -4.16
N ASP A 239 -1.85 -15.16 -3.64
CA ASP A 239 -1.69 -16.40 -4.38
C ASP A 239 -2.34 -16.34 -5.77
N TYR A 240 -1.54 -16.70 -6.80
CA TYR A 240 -1.89 -16.71 -8.22
C TYR A 240 -2.25 -15.37 -8.88
N PHE A 241 -2.12 -14.22 -8.20
CA PHE A 241 -2.42 -12.92 -8.80
C PHE A 241 -1.59 -12.67 -10.06
N GLY A 242 -0.26 -12.77 -9.96
CA GLY A 242 0.63 -12.61 -11.12
C GLY A 242 0.35 -13.63 -12.23
N ASN A 243 0.00 -14.86 -11.87
CA ASN A 243 -0.33 -15.92 -12.83
C ASN A 243 -1.59 -15.60 -13.65
N VAL A 244 -2.65 -15.09 -13.03
CA VAL A 244 -3.89 -14.71 -13.73
C VAL A 244 -3.64 -13.56 -14.70
N PHE A 245 -2.90 -12.54 -14.28
CA PHE A 245 -2.54 -11.42 -15.16
C PHE A 245 -1.69 -11.90 -16.34
N ALA A 246 -0.66 -12.70 -16.07
CA ALA A 246 0.22 -13.22 -17.11
C ALA A 246 -0.54 -14.11 -18.10
N ALA A 247 -1.43 -14.99 -17.62
CA ALA A 247 -2.30 -15.81 -18.46
C ALA A 247 -3.24 -14.96 -19.33
N ALA A 248 -3.88 -13.94 -18.76
CA ALA A 248 -4.76 -13.05 -19.51
C ALA A 248 -4.00 -12.29 -20.62
N TYR A 249 -2.78 -11.82 -20.33
CA TYR A 249 -1.92 -11.15 -21.31
C TYR A 249 -1.44 -12.11 -22.41
N ARG A 250 -0.96 -13.31 -22.05
CA ARG A 250 -0.57 -14.34 -23.02
C ARG A 250 -1.72 -14.77 -23.91
N SER A 251 -2.94 -14.84 -23.37
CA SER A 251 -4.14 -15.13 -24.16
C SER A 251 -4.39 -14.09 -25.25
N ASN A 252 -3.95 -12.85 -25.06
CA ASN A 252 -4.05 -11.80 -26.08
C ASN A 252 -2.78 -11.71 -26.93
N GLY A 253 -1.83 -12.65 -26.78
CA GLY A 253 -0.58 -12.75 -27.53
C GLY A 253 0.54 -11.84 -27.03
N TYR A 254 0.52 -11.38 -25.78
CA TYR A 254 1.62 -10.60 -25.20
C TYR A 254 2.63 -11.52 -24.49
N ASP A 255 3.91 -11.16 -24.51
CA ASP A 255 4.92 -11.86 -23.71
C ASP A 255 4.77 -11.45 -22.24
N ALA A 256 4.22 -12.33 -21.43
CA ALA A 256 3.92 -12.05 -20.04
C ALA A 256 4.23 -13.24 -19.13
N VAL A 257 4.84 -12.93 -18.00
CA VAL A 257 5.35 -13.87 -16.99
C VAL A 257 5.00 -13.35 -15.59
N THR A 258 5.05 -14.24 -14.61
CA THR A 258 4.94 -13.89 -13.19
C THR A 258 6.32 -13.93 -12.55
N ALA A 259 6.55 -13.08 -11.56
CA ALA A 259 7.70 -13.18 -10.69
C ALA A 259 7.65 -14.47 -9.86
N SER A 260 8.77 -14.82 -9.23
CA SER A 260 8.91 -16.06 -8.47
C SER A 260 7.90 -16.12 -7.32
N SER A 261 7.39 -17.31 -6.99
CA SER A 261 6.62 -17.49 -5.75
C SER A 261 7.45 -17.10 -4.52
N TYR A 262 6.81 -16.61 -3.46
CA TYR A 262 7.54 -16.23 -2.26
C TYR A 262 8.21 -17.43 -1.60
N SER A 263 9.44 -17.20 -1.15
CA SER A 263 10.23 -18.19 -0.43
C SER A 263 11.11 -17.48 0.59
N HIS A 264 11.65 -18.23 1.55
CA HIS A 264 12.55 -17.64 2.55
C HIS A 264 13.82 -17.10 1.89
N GLU A 265 14.30 -17.78 0.84
CA GLU A 265 15.47 -17.37 0.06
C GLU A 265 15.24 -16.01 -0.61
N ASN A 266 14.13 -15.83 -1.33
CA ASN A 266 13.89 -14.58 -2.03
C ASN A 266 13.49 -13.42 -1.09
N LEU A 267 12.84 -13.70 0.03
CA LEU A 267 12.64 -12.73 1.11
C LEU A 267 13.98 -12.19 1.62
N VAL A 268 14.93 -13.07 1.97
CA VAL A 268 16.27 -12.67 2.43
C VAL A 268 17.02 -11.87 1.37
N GLN A 269 16.84 -12.20 0.08
CA GLN A 269 17.44 -11.42 -1.00
C GLN A 269 16.81 -10.03 -1.18
N GLY A 270 15.50 -9.91 -0.95
CA GLY A 270 14.79 -8.63 -0.97
C GLY A 270 15.18 -7.74 0.22
N GLN A 271 15.30 -8.32 1.42
CA GLN A 271 15.71 -7.64 2.64
C GLN A 271 17.08 -6.98 2.54
N LYS A 272 18.02 -7.59 1.81
CA LYS A 272 19.37 -7.02 1.58
C LYS A 272 19.35 -5.67 0.85
N ASP A 273 18.27 -5.34 0.14
CA ASP A 273 18.13 -4.08 -0.59
C ASP A 273 17.21 -3.08 0.13
N CYS A 274 16.76 -3.41 1.34
CA CYS A 274 15.86 -2.64 2.17
C CYS A 274 16.59 -2.17 3.44
N SER A 275 16.09 -1.11 4.09
CA SER A 275 16.66 -0.66 5.38
C SER A 275 16.10 -1.45 6.57
N GLY A 276 15.10 -2.29 6.33
CA GLY A 276 14.35 -3.02 7.36
C GLY A 276 13.14 -2.25 7.87
N LYS A 277 12.90 -1.04 7.37
CA LYS A 277 11.78 -0.18 7.77
C LYS A 277 10.60 -0.24 6.80
N GLU A 278 10.85 -0.63 5.56
CA GLU A 278 9.82 -0.89 4.56
C GLU A 278 8.89 -2.01 5.01
N CYS A 279 7.63 -1.95 4.57
CA CYS A 279 6.69 -3.00 4.93
C CYS A 279 7.14 -4.35 4.37
N LEU A 280 6.89 -5.43 5.12
CA LEU A 280 7.31 -6.79 4.71
C LEU A 280 6.70 -7.18 3.35
N SER A 281 5.49 -6.70 3.02
CA SER A 281 4.89 -6.87 1.69
C SER A 281 5.79 -6.34 0.56
N TYR A 282 6.45 -5.19 0.76
CA TYR A 282 7.40 -4.67 -0.24
C TYR A 282 8.62 -5.58 -0.36
N GLN A 283 9.18 -6.02 0.77
CA GLN A 283 10.36 -6.87 0.80
C GLN A 283 10.12 -8.19 0.05
N LEU A 284 8.94 -8.79 0.23
CA LEU A 284 8.51 -9.99 -0.49
C LEU A 284 8.36 -9.75 -2.00
N ILE A 285 7.62 -8.69 -2.38
CA ILE A 285 7.42 -8.33 -3.79
C ILE A 285 8.75 -8.07 -4.51
N TRP A 286 9.61 -7.24 -3.91
CA TRP A 286 10.92 -6.94 -4.47
C TRP A 286 11.82 -8.16 -4.53
N GLY A 287 11.86 -8.96 -3.46
CA GLY A 287 12.60 -10.22 -3.40
C GLY A 287 12.23 -11.17 -4.53
N SER A 288 10.94 -11.34 -4.79
CA SER A 288 10.39 -12.14 -5.88
C SER A 288 10.79 -11.62 -7.28
N PHE A 289 10.73 -10.30 -7.52
CA PHE A 289 11.22 -9.72 -8.78
C PHE A 289 12.73 -9.93 -8.95
N LYS A 290 13.51 -9.64 -7.91
CA LYS A 290 14.97 -9.78 -7.92
C LYS A 290 15.38 -11.22 -8.20
N ASP A 291 14.70 -12.19 -7.59
CA ASP A 291 14.93 -13.61 -7.84
C ASP A 291 14.69 -13.98 -9.31
N TYR A 292 13.54 -13.57 -9.87
CA TYR A 292 13.25 -13.79 -11.29
C TYR A 292 14.33 -13.17 -12.21
N LEU A 293 14.72 -11.91 -11.95
CA LEU A 293 15.68 -11.18 -12.77
C LEU A 293 17.11 -11.75 -12.68
N LYS A 294 17.47 -12.37 -11.54
CA LYS A 294 18.73 -13.11 -11.41
C LYS A 294 18.74 -14.38 -12.25
N ALA A 295 17.61 -15.09 -12.30
CA ALA A 295 17.47 -16.30 -13.10
C ALA A 295 17.30 -16.00 -14.61
N HIS A 296 16.82 -14.81 -14.96
CA HIS A 296 16.48 -14.44 -16.34
C HIS A 296 17.00 -13.05 -16.70
N THR A 297 18.17 -12.99 -17.33
CA THR A 297 18.70 -11.73 -17.88
C THR A 297 17.75 -11.18 -18.95
N PRO A 298 17.27 -9.93 -18.83
CA PRO A 298 16.41 -9.31 -19.84
C PRO A 298 17.09 -9.25 -21.20
N LYS A 299 16.44 -9.79 -22.24
CA LYS A 299 16.91 -9.75 -23.65
C LYS A 299 16.29 -8.63 -24.47
N LYS A 300 15.22 -8.03 -23.94
CA LYS A 300 14.43 -6.94 -24.54
C LYS A 300 13.84 -6.11 -23.40
N GLU A 301 13.20 -4.98 -23.73
CA GLU A 301 12.51 -4.17 -22.73
C GLU A 301 11.58 -5.04 -21.87
N THR A 302 11.82 -5.02 -20.57
CA THR A 302 11.02 -5.74 -19.58
C THR A 302 10.31 -4.73 -18.68
N ARG A 303 9.00 -4.87 -18.54
CA ARG A 303 8.20 -4.02 -17.66
C ARG A 303 7.87 -4.75 -16.36
N LEU A 304 8.37 -4.25 -15.24
CA LEU A 304 7.94 -4.70 -13.92
C LEU A 304 6.56 -4.13 -13.64
N MET A 305 5.56 -5.00 -13.61
CA MET A 305 4.17 -4.64 -13.40
C MET A 305 3.89 -4.65 -11.90
N GLN A 306 3.87 -3.45 -11.31
CA GLN A 306 3.77 -3.16 -9.88
C GLN A 306 2.41 -2.48 -9.57
N ILE A 307 1.90 -2.59 -8.34
CA ILE A 307 0.80 -1.76 -7.83
C ILE A 307 1.48 -0.53 -7.23
N THR A 308 1.33 0.60 -7.89
CA THR A 308 1.80 1.90 -7.42
C THR A 308 0.58 2.78 -7.22
N GLY A 309 0.36 3.27 -6.00
CA GLY A 309 -0.86 4.00 -5.69
C GLY A 309 -0.81 4.76 -4.39
N GLU A 310 -1.51 5.88 -4.34
CA GLU A 310 -1.59 6.83 -3.21
C GLU A 310 -2.47 6.32 -2.04
N MET A 311 -2.34 5.03 -1.72
CA MET A 311 -3.19 4.32 -0.75
C MET A 311 -2.48 4.02 0.57
N CYS A 312 -1.17 3.78 0.49
CA CYS A 312 -0.28 3.45 1.58
C CYS A 312 1.16 3.60 1.06
N ARG A 313 2.11 2.93 1.71
CA ARG A 313 3.50 2.82 1.24
C ARG A 313 3.67 2.30 -0.20
N ALA A 314 2.67 1.64 -0.78
CA ALA A 314 2.67 1.22 -2.18
C ALA A 314 2.93 2.36 -3.18
N ALA A 315 2.66 3.62 -2.82
CA ALA A 315 3.01 4.78 -3.63
C ALA A 315 4.52 4.88 -3.91
N ALA A 316 5.34 4.45 -2.95
CA ALA A 316 6.78 4.54 -2.99
C ALA A 316 7.46 3.35 -3.68
N PHE A 317 6.75 2.23 -3.84
CA PHE A 317 7.33 0.97 -4.34
C PHE A 317 8.02 1.15 -5.68
N GLY A 318 7.35 1.79 -6.65
CA GLY A 318 7.92 1.95 -7.98
C GLY A 318 9.12 2.89 -8.04
N VAL A 319 9.20 3.89 -7.16
CA VAL A 319 10.39 4.75 -7.04
C VAL A 319 11.56 3.93 -6.48
N LYS A 320 11.30 3.18 -5.42
CA LYS A 320 12.29 2.31 -4.77
C LYS A 320 12.79 1.23 -5.72
N ASP A 321 11.93 0.61 -6.51
CA ASP A 321 12.32 -0.40 -7.51
C ASP A 321 13.24 0.21 -8.58
N CYS A 322 12.96 1.41 -9.07
CA CYS A 322 13.85 2.10 -10.00
C CYS A 322 15.26 2.31 -9.41
N MET A 323 15.34 2.73 -8.14
CA MET A 323 16.62 2.90 -7.44
C MET A 323 17.35 1.56 -7.26
N SER A 324 16.63 0.50 -6.89
CA SER A 324 17.21 -0.84 -6.76
C SER A 324 17.68 -1.38 -8.11
N LEU A 325 16.95 -1.14 -9.20
CA LEU A 325 17.34 -1.52 -10.57
C LEU A 325 18.60 -0.78 -11.05
N GLU A 326 18.76 0.50 -10.71
CA GLU A 326 19.97 1.27 -11.01
C GLU A 326 21.19 0.64 -10.30
N LYS A 327 21.06 0.30 -9.01
CA LYS A 327 22.12 -0.38 -8.24
C LYS A 327 22.48 -1.76 -8.80
N LEU A 328 21.53 -2.44 -9.43
CA LEU A 328 21.75 -3.73 -10.10
C LEU A 328 22.28 -3.59 -11.54
N GLY A 329 22.40 -2.37 -12.08
CA GLY A 329 22.81 -2.13 -13.47
C GLY A 329 21.77 -2.59 -14.50
N LEU A 330 20.49 -2.64 -14.13
CA LEU A 330 19.39 -3.14 -14.97
C LEU A 330 18.42 -2.05 -15.43
N SER A 331 18.60 -0.80 -14.98
CA SER A 331 17.68 0.32 -15.21
C SER A 331 17.54 0.75 -16.69
N GLU A 332 18.47 0.36 -17.57
CA GLU A 332 18.38 0.67 -19.01
C GLU A 332 17.38 -0.24 -19.74
N ASN A 333 17.26 -1.51 -19.32
CA ASN A 333 16.43 -2.52 -19.98
C ASN A 333 15.10 -2.78 -19.26
N ILE A 334 14.97 -2.29 -18.03
CA ILE A 334 13.82 -2.56 -17.17
C ILE A 334 13.09 -1.26 -16.81
N VAL A 335 11.79 -1.25 -17.08
CA VAL A 335 10.90 -0.13 -16.76
C VAL A 335 9.90 -0.56 -15.70
N VAL A 336 9.75 0.22 -14.63
CA VAL A 336 8.68 -0.01 -13.66
C VAL A 336 7.37 0.60 -14.16
N SER A 337 6.31 -0.19 -14.20
CA SER A 337 5.00 0.19 -14.72
C SER A 337 3.90 -0.20 -13.74
N SER A 338 2.85 0.63 -13.66
CA SER A 338 1.67 0.28 -12.87
C SER A 338 0.85 -0.81 -13.57
N ILE A 339 0.44 -1.85 -12.84
CA ILE A 339 -0.59 -2.79 -13.28
C ILE A 339 -1.85 -2.00 -13.61
N ARG A 340 -2.36 -2.20 -14.82
CA ARG A 340 -3.68 -1.72 -15.21
C ARG A 340 -4.56 -2.93 -15.44
N ILE A 341 -5.80 -2.83 -15.00
CA ILE A 341 -6.78 -3.91 -15.16
C ILE A 341 -7.59 -3.72 -16.45
N VAL A 342 -7.09 -2.86 -17.34
CA VAL A 342 -7.75 -2.48 -18.58
C VAL A 342 -6.77 -2.55 -19.74
N GLY A 343 -7.09 -3.40 -20.70
CA GLY A 343 -6.50 -3.45 -22.04
C GLY A 343 -7.54 -3.57 -23.14
N GLY A 344 -8.79 -3.25 -22.80
CA GLY A 344 -9.99 -3.54 -23.58
C GLY A 344 -10.96 -4.44 -22.81
N PRO A 345 -12.26 -4.47 -23.19
CA PRO A 345 -13.30 -5.22 -22.48
C PRO A 345 -13.00 -6.72 -22.31
N ALA A 346 -12.42 -7.38 -23.33
CA ALA A 346 -12.10 -8.80 -23.29
C ALA A 346 -10.99 -9.13 -22.28
N LEU A 347 -9.87 -8.39 -22.30
CA LEU A 347 -8.77 -8.58 -21.35
C LEU A 347 -9.26 -8.34 -19.92
N SER A 348 -10.01 -7.26 -19.69
CA SER A 348 -10.58 -6.95 -18.37
C SER A 348 -11.52 -8.05 -17.89
N ALA A 349 -12.43 -8.53 -18.74
CA ALA A 349 -13.36 -9.61 -18.38
C ALA A 349 -12.63 -10.90 -17.99
N LYS A 350 -11.54 -11.26 -18.71
CA LYS A 350 -10.69 -12.40 -18.37
C LYS A 350 -10.01 -12.24 -17.01
N VAL A 351 -9.40 -11.08 -16.74
CA VAL A 351 -8.76 -10.80 -15.44
C VAL A 351 -9.78 -10.89 -14.31
N TRP A 352 -10.95 -10.23 -14.45
CA TRP A 352 -11.99 -10.27 -13.42
C TRP A 352 -12.54 -11.68 -13.17
N THR A 353 -12.76 -12.44 -14.24
CA THR A 353 -13.24 -13.83 -14.15
C THR A 353 -12.20 -14.72 -13.47
N GLY A 354 -10.92 -14.61 -13.86
CA GLY A 354 -9.83 -15.38 -13.28
C GLY A 354 -9.62 -15.09 -11.80
N LEU A 355 -9.50 -13.80 -11.43
CA LEU A 355 -9.31 -13.40 -10.03
C LEU A 355 -10.51 -13.81 -9.16
N THR A 356 -11.75 -13.57 -9.62
CA THR A 356 -12.95 -13.97 -8.89
C THR A 356 -13.01 -15.49 -8.70
N ALA A 357 -12.72 -16.26 -9.75
CA ALA A 357 -12.75 -17.72 -9.66
C ALA A 357 -11.69 -18.25 -8.68
N ILE A 358 -10.48 -17.69 -8.69
CA ILE A 358 -9.43 -18.04 -7.71
C ILE A 358 -9.84 -17.63 -6.30
N ASP A 359 -10.41 -16.44 -6.09
CA ASP A 359 -10.92 -16.01 -4.78
C ASP A 359 -11.94 -17.03 -4.24
N ILE A 360 -12.87 -17.51 -5.08
CA ILE A 360 -13.87 -18.51 -4.68
C ILE A 360 -13.21 -19.86 -4.31
N VAL A 361 -12.30 -20.37 -5.12
CA VAL A 361 -11.61 -21.65 -4.81
C VAL A 361 -10.74 -21.50 -3.55
N ARG A 362 -10.14 -20.32 -3.32
CA ARG A 362 -9.41 -20.01 -2.08
C ARG A 362 -10.34 -20.05 -0.86
N GLN A 363 -11.55 -19.47 -0.95
CA GLN A 363 -12.55 -19.57 0.13
C GLN A 363 -12.92 -21.03 0.43
N LEU A 364 -13.14 -21.84 -0.60
CA LEU A 364 -13.42 -23.28 -0.42
C LEU A 364 -12.26 -23.99 0.28
N TYR A 365 -11.03 -23.70 -0.13
CA TYR A 365 -9.83 -24.23 0.51
C TYR A 365 -9.72 -23.86 1.99
N LEU A 366 -9.78 -22.57 2.31
CA LEU A 366 -9.62 -22.07 3.67
C LEU A 366 -10.70 -22.59 4.61
N TYR A 367 -11.94 -22.70 4.14
CA TYR A 367 -13.05 -23.21 4.94
C TYR A 367 -12.93 -24.71 5.23
N HIS A 368 -12.53 -25.51 4.24
CA HIS A 368 -12.48 -26.97 4.36
C HIS A 368 -11.16 -27.49 4.94
N MET A 369 -10.12 -26.65 5.05
CA MET A 369 -8.84 -27.03 5.66
C MET A 369 -9.01 -27.52 7.10
N ALA A 370 -9.95 -26.96 7.87
CA ALA A 370 -10.22 -27.36 9.25
C ALA A 370 -10.87 -28.75 9.39
N VAL A 371 -11.41 -29.32 8.31
CA VAL A 371 -12.15 -30.59 8.32
C VAL A 371 -11.50 -31.67 7.46
N GLU A 372 -10.27 -31.45 6.98
CA GLU A 372 -9.62 -32.41 6.12
C GLU A 372 -9.23 -33.70 6.86
N ILE A 373 -9.55 -34.84 6.25
CA ILE A 373 -9.23 -36.17 6.81
C ILE A 373 -7.73 -36.44 6.66
N HIS A 374 -7.17 -36.02 5.52
CA HIS A 374 -5.76 -36.15 5.19
C HIS A 374 -5.13 -34.76 5.08
N PRO A 375 -4.13 -34.44 5.92
CA PRO A 375 -3.43 -33.17 5.84
C PRO A 375 -2.97 -32.83 4.42
N GLY A 376 -3.33 -31.63 3.95
CA GLY A 376 -3.02 -31.10 2.63
C GLY A 376 -3.97 -31.52 1.50
N GLN A 377 -5.07 -32.23 1.79
CA GLN A 377 -6.06 -32.59 0.78
C GLN A 377 -6.75 -31.35 0.19
N ALA A 378 -7.15 -30.39 1.04
CA ALA A 378 -7.81 -29.17 0.59
C ALA A 378 -6.86 -28.32 -0.27
N GLU A 379 -5.58 -28.24 0.11
CA GLU A 379 -4.54 -27.52 -0.63
C GLU A 379 -4.27 -28.13 -2.02
N LYS A 380 -4.28 -29.46 -2.14
CA LYS A 380 -4.14 -30.15 -3.43
C LYS A 380 -5.29 -29.79 -4.39
N LEU A 381 -6.53 -29.74 -3.89
CA LEU A 381 -7.68 -29.32 -4.68
C LEU A 381 -7.55 -27.84 -5.08
N TYR A 382 -7.13 -26.97 -4.15
CA TYR A 382 -6.90 -25.55 -4.43
C TYR A 382 -5.93 -25.37 -5.60
N LYS A 383 -4.77 -26.01 -5.55
CA LYS A 383 -3.74 -25.95 -6.60
C LYS A 383 -4.27 -26.50 -7.92
N TYR A 384 -4.96 -27.63 -7.89
CA TYR A 384 -5.51 -28.28 -9.07
C TYR A 384 -6.54 -27.40 -9.80
N PHE A 385 -7.53 -26.87 -9.09
CA PHE A 385 -8.56 -26.03 -9.70
C PHE A 385 -8.05 -24.64 -10.08
N SER A 386 -7.14 -24.05 -9.31
CA SER A 386 -6.48 -22.79 -9.67
C SER A 386 -5.71 -22.91 -10.99
N ASN A 387 -4.98 -24.01 -11.18
CA ASN A 387 -4.28 -24.29 -12.43
C ASN A 387 -5.25 -24.44 -13.62
N GLN A 388 -6.40 -25.11 -13.44
CA GLN A 388 -7.41 -25.20 -14.50
C GLN A 388 -8.03 -23.85 -14.86
N ILE A 389 -8.28 -22.99 -13.86
CA ILE A 389 -8.76 -21.63 -14.08
C ILE A 389 -7.72 -20.86 -14.92
N ILE A 390 -6.45 -20.86 -14.50
CA ILE A 390 -5.36 -20.17 -15.20
C ILE A 390 -5.23 -20.65 -16.64
N GLN A 391 -5.23 -21.97 -16.87
CA GLN A 391 -5.19 -22.56 -18.22
C GLN A 391 -6.39 -22.15 -19.08
N THR A 392 -7.58 -22.06 -18.49
CA THR A 392 -8.81 -21.62 -19.18
C THR A 392 -8.72 -20.14 -19.57
N ILE A 393 -8.19 -19.29 -18.68
CA ILE A 393 -7.97 -17.86 -18.95
C ILE A 393 -6.93 -17.65 -20.05
N GLU A 394 -5.88 -18.48 -20.07
CA GLU A 394 -4.77 -18.39 -21.02
C GLU A 394 -5.13 -18.76 -22.46
N GLN A 395 -6.23 -19.48 -22.68
CA GLN A 395 -6.66 -19.88 -24.02
C GLN A 395 -6.68 -18.69 -25.01
N PRO A 396 -6.01 -18.80 -26.18
CA PRO A 396 -5.80 -17.69 -27.11
C PRO A 396 -7.11 -17.00 -27.49
N ALA A 397 -7.18 -15.68 -27.34
CA ALA A 397 -8.33 -14.89 -27.72
C ALA A 397 -8.51 -14.91 -29.25
N LEU A 398 -9.74 -15.19 -29.70
CA LEU A 398 -10.13 -15.11 -31.10
C LEU A 398 -10.52 -13.67 -31.47
N ASP A 399 -10.44 -13.36 -32.77
CA ASP A 399 -10.81 -12.06 -33.32
C ASP A 399 -12.30 -11.96 -33.70
N GLY A 400 -12.84 -10.74 -33.71
CA GLY A 400 -14.18 -10.44 -34.21
C GLY A 400 -15.33 -11.11 -33.42
N LEU A 401 -16.39 -11.55 -34.11
CA LEU A 401 -17.58 -12.17 -33.49
C LEU A 401 -17.25 -13.48 -32.75
N LEU A 402 -16.20 -14.19 -33.18
CA LEU A 402 -15.72 -15.42 -32.53
C LEU A 402 -15.16 -15.14 -31.12
N SER A 403 -14.68 -13.91 -30.87
CA SER A 403 -14.21 -13.46 -29.55
C SER A 403 -15.32 -13.51 -28.51
N THR A 404 -16.52 -13.01 -28.84
CA THR A 404 -17.66 -12.98 -27.92
C THR A 404 -18.17 -14.38 -27.62
N ALA A 405 -18.26 -15.24 -28.64
CA ALA A 405 -18.65 -16.64 -28.46
C ALA A 405 -17.64 -17.40 -27.58
N GLN A 406 -16.34 -17.16 -27.79
CA GLN A 406 -15.29 -17.75 -26.97
C GLN A 406 -15.37 -17.30 -25.52
N LEU A 407 -15.55 -15.99 -25.25
CA LEU A 407 -15.73 -15.49 -23.89
C LEU A 407 -16.95 -16.13 -23.21
N GLY A 408 -18.04 -16.32 -23.95
CA GLY A 408 -19.21 -17.05 -23.48
C GLY A 408 -18.93 -18.53 -23.16
N TRP A 409 -18.13 -19.21 -23.98
CA TRP A 409 -17.72 -20.58 -23.73
C TRP A 409 -16.77 -20.71 -22.54
N GLN A 410 -15.75 -19.83 -22.44
CA GLN A 410 -14.85 -19.76 -21.29
C GLN A 410 -15.62 -19.50 -20.00
N TRP A 411 -16.64 -18.63 -20.04
CA TRP A 411 -17.53 -18.39 -18.92
C TRP A 411 -18.25 -19.66 -18.45
N ILE A 412 -18.76 -20.47 -19.38
CA ILE A 412 -19.38 -21.77 -19.08
C ILE A 412 -18.35 -22.72 -18.46
N LEU A 413 -17.15 -22.80 -19.03
CA LEU A 413 -16.07 -23.65 -18.49
C LEU A 413 -15.67 -23.25 -17.08
N ILE A 414 -15.55 -21.95 -16.80
CA ILE A 414 -15.22 -21.47 -15.45
C ILE A 414 -16.33 -21.84 -14.47
N LYS A 415 -17.60 -21.68 -14.84
CA LYS A 415 -18.72 -22.15 -13.99
C LYS A 415 -18.67 -23.65 -13.74
N GLU A 416 -18.32 -24.45 -14.75
CA GLU A 416 -18.17 -25.89 -14.61
C GLU A 416 -16.96 -26.28 -13.73
N ILE A 417 -15.83 -25.58 -13.87
CA ILE A 417 -14.68 -25.74 -12.98
C ILE A 417 -15.08 -25.44 -11.53
N LEU A 418 -15.78 -24.33 -11.28
CA LEU A 418 -16.24 -23.97 -9.94
C LEU A 418 -17.27 -24.96 -9.39
N ASN A 419 -18.15 -25.50 -10.24
CA ASN A 419 -19.11 -26.52 -9.84
C ASN A 419 -18.39 -27.82 -9.41
N ARG A 420 -17.42 -28.30 -10.20
CA ARG A 420 -16.60 -29.46 -9.84
C ARG A 420 -15.73 -29.20 -8.60
N ALA A 421 -15.21 -27.98 -8.45
CA ALA A 421 -14.49 -27.59 -7.25
C ALA A 421 -15.41 -27.66 -6.01
N SER A 422 -16.60 -27.08 -6.11
CA SER A 422 -17.63 -27.15 -5.06
C SER A 422 -17.92 -28.59 -4.64
N ASP A 423 -18.17 -29.49 -5.59
CA ASP A 423 -18.43 -30.90 -5.29
C ASP A 423 -17.22 -31.61 -4.65
N ALA A 424 -16.01 -31.33 -5.14
CA ALA A 424 -14.79 -31.90 -4.59
C ALA A 424 -14.53 -31.43 -3.15
N PHE A 425 -14.74 -30.16 -2.84
CA PHE A 425 -14.58 -29.65 -1.48
C PHE A 425 -15.67 -30.14 -0.53
N LEU A 426 -16.92 -30.24 -0.97
CA LEU A 426 -18.00 -30.88 -0.17
C LEU A 426 -17.66 -32.33 0.19
N SER A 427 -16.99 -33.05 -0.71
CA SER A 427 -16.58 -34.43 -0.44
C SER A 427 -15.62 -34.58 0.75
N ILE A 428 -14.90 -33.51 1.12
CA ILE A 428 -14.04 -33.48 2.32
C ILE A 428 -14.92 -33.52 3.57
N SER A 429 -16.01 -32.74 3.60
CA SER A 429 -16.92 -32.63 4.75
C SER A 429 -17.86 -33.84 4.94
N ASN A 430 -17.91 -34.78 3.98
CA ASN A 430 -18.81 -35.94 4.07
C ASN A 430 -18.54 -36.83 5.30
N ASN A 431 -17.32 -36.80 5.85
CA ASN A 431 -16.94 -37.52 7.06
C ASN A 431 -16.61 -36.57 8.22
N GLU A 432 -17.15 -35.34 8.20
CA GLU A 432 -16.92 -34.36 9.25
C GLU A 432 -17.33 -34.93 10.62
N PRO A 433 -16.43 -34.95 11.62
CA PRO A 433 -16.78 -35.33 12.97
C PRO A 433 -17.93 -34.46 13.50
N LYS A 434 -18.78 -35.00 14.37
CA LYS A 434 -19.78 -34.20 15.12
C LYS A 434 -19.08 -33.36 16.20
N GLU A 435 -18.21 -32.47 15.78
CA GLU A 435 -17.47 -31.55 16.62
C GLU A 435 -17.96 -30.11 16.38
N ASN A 436 -17.81 -29.26 17.39
CA ASN A 436 -18.20 -27.87 17.28
C ASN A 436 -17.06 -27.09 16.62
N TYR A 437 -17.21 -26.71 15.35
CA TYR A 437 -16.27 -25.84 14.64
C TYR A 437 -16.64 -24.38 14.86
N ARG A 438 -15.63 -23.53 15.04
CA ARG A 438 -15.80 -22.07 15.07
C ARG A 438 -15.44 -21.49 13.73
N THR A 439 -16.01 -20.34 13.39
CA THR A 439 -15.75 -19.66 12.12
C THR A 439 -15.22 -18.27 12.39
N ILE A 440 -14.06 -17.94 11.83
CA ILE A 440 -13.53 -16.57 11.89
C ILE A 440 -13.61 -15.92 10.51
N PHE A 441 -13.83 -14.60 10.52
CA PHE A 441 -13.64 -13.77 9.34
C PHE A 441 -12.24 -13.17 9.32
N VAL A 442 -11.55 -13.23 8.19
CA VAL A 442 -10.20 -12.70 8.02
C VAL A 442 -10.23 -11.47 7.13
N THR A 443 -9.68 -10.36 7.64
CA THR A 443 -9.51 -9.12 6.87
C THR A 443 -8.15 -8.46 7.19
N GLY A 444 -7.87 -7.31 6.58
CA GLY A 444 -6.64 -6.54 6.72
C GLY A 444 -5.84 -6.44 5.41
N ASP A 445 -4.52 -6.30 5.52
CA ASP A 445 -3.59 -6.14 4.40
C ASP A 445 -3.81 -7.22 3.32
N ALA A 446 -3.86 -6.79 2.06
CA ALA A 446 -4.19 -7.65 0.94
C ALA A 446 -3.20 -8.81 0.77
N LEU A 447 -1.90 -8.54 0.86
CA LEU A 447 -0.87 -9.55 0.61
C LEU A 447 -0.79 -10.57 1.74
N THR A 448 -0.72 -10.11 2.99
CA THR A 448 -0.69 -10.96 4.18
C THR A 448 -1.90 -11.87 4.20
N LYS A 449 -3.10 -11.30 4.00
CA LYS A 449 -4.34 -12.08 3.95
C LYS A 449 -4.33 -13.09 2.79
N GLY A 450 -3.96 -12.65 1.60
CA GLY A 450 -4.13 -13.41 0.36
C GLY A 450 -3.03 -14.43 0.04
N ASN A 451 -2.00 -14.60 0.87
CA ASN A 451 -0.87 -15.48 0.58
C ASN A 451 -0.45 -16.30 1.80
N ASP A 452 -0.40 -17.63 1.68
CA ASP A 452 -0.11 -18.55 2.80
C ASP A 452 1.34 -18.45 3.30
N PHE A 453 2.29 -18.09 2.43
CA PHE A 453 3.66 -17.80 2.86
C PHE A 453 3.72 -16.48 3.64
N ALA A 454 3.05 -15.44 3.14
CA ALA A 454 3.09 -14.11 3.74
C ALA A 454 2.21 -13.94 5.00
N ASN A 455 1.43 -14.94 5.38
CA ASN A 455 0.79 -14.99 6.70
C ASN A 455 1.50 -15.95 7.68
N GLY A 456 2.68 -16.45 7.33
CA GLY A 456 3.46 -17.38 8.14
C GLY A 456 2.77 -18.73 8.38
N GLY A 457 1.75 -19.09 7.58
CA GLY A 457 0.97 -20.30 7.77
C GLY A 457 -0.07 -20.22 8.89
N ILE A 458 -0.43 -19.02 9.38
CA ILE A 458 -1.37 -18.85 10.50
C ILE A 458 -2.72 -19.55 10.29
N TYR A 459 -3.18 -19.65 9.05
CA TYR A 459 -4.44 -20.30 8.71
C TYR A 459 -4.44 -21.80 9.01
N ARG A 460 -3.30 -22.47 8.78
CA ARG A 460 -3.10 -23.87 9.13
C ARG A 460 -3.23 -24.06 10.65
N ILE A 461 -2.55 -23.21 11.42
CA ILE A 461 -2.57 -23.27 12.88
C ILE A 461 -4.00 -23.10 13.41
N PHE A 462 -4.78 -22.16 12.87
CA PHE A 462 -6.20 -22.01 13.21
C PHE A 462 -7.05 -23.23 12.85
N SER A 463 -6.84 -23.78 11.66
CA SER A 463 -7.56 -24.96 11.18
C SER A 463 -7.32 -26.17 12.07
N ASP A 464 -6.08 -26.37 12.55
CA ASP A 464 -5.72 -27.42 13.50
C ASP A 464 -6.41 -27.24 14.87
N GLN A 465 -6.86 -26.02 15.19
CA GLN A 465 -7.69 -25.71 16.36
C GLN A 465 -9.21 -25.79 16.08
N LYS A 466 -9.61 -26.45 14.98
CA LYS A 466 -11.03 -26.60 14.57
C LYS A 466 -11.71 -25.27 14.31
N VAL A 467 -10.96 -24.31 13.75
CA VAL A 467 -11.47 -23.01 13.35
C VAL A 467 -11.49 -22.92 11.82
N ARG A 468 -12.69 -22.79 11.27
CA ARG A 468 -12.96 -22.51 9.86
C ARG A 468 -12.65 -21.05 9.55
N ILE A 469 -12.17 -20.83 8.33
CA ILE A 469 -11.74 -19.52 7.87
C ILE A 469 -12.62 -19.07 6.71
N ILE A 470 -13.18 -17.88 6.85
CA ILE A 470 -13.79 -17.11 5.76
C ILE A 470 -12.94 -15.85 5.60
N GLN A 471 -12.58 -15.50 4.38
CA GLN A 471 -11.69 -14.40 4.08
C GLN A 471 -12.39 -13.28 3.30
N GLU A 472 -12.02 -12.02 3.55
CA GLU A 472 -12.36 -10.89 2.70
C GLU A 472 -11.76 -11.09 1.30
N PRO A 473 -12.56 -11.13 0.23
CA PRO A 473 -12.05 -11.37 -1.12
C PRO A 473 -11.18 -10.22 -1.63
N PHE A 474 -10.13 -10.56 -2.37
CA PHE A 474 -9.24 -9.55 -2.94
C PHE A 474 -9.91 -8.69 -4.02
N CYS A 475 -10.92 -9.24 -4.72
CA CYS A 475 -11.71 -8.45 -5.65
C CYS A 475 -12.44 -7.28 -4.98
N ASP A 476 -12.75 -7.31 -3.68
CA ASP A 476 -13.34 -6.15 -3.01
C ASP A 476 -12.36 -4.98 -2.96
N PHE A 477 -11.10 -5.27 -2.63
CA PHE A 477 -10.02 -4.28 -2.67
C PHE A 477 -9.92 -3.64 -4.06
N LEU A 478 -9.89 -4.43 -5.13
CA LEU A 478 -9.83 -3.90 -6.49
C LEU A 478 -11.07 -3.07 -6.86
N GLU A 479 -12.26 -3.45 -6.40
CA GLU A 479 -13.46 -2.65 -6.65
C GLU A 479 -13.37 -1.29 -5.95
N PHE A 480 -12.93 -1.28 -4.70
CA PHE A 480 -12.71 -0.06 -3.93
C PHE A 480 -11.67 0.84 -4.57
N LEU A 481 -10.57 0.28 -5.08
CA LEU A 481 -9.59 1.05 -5.86
C LEU A 481 -10.19 1.65 -7.12
N GLY A 482 -11.07 0.92 -7.80
CA GLY A 482 -11.81 1.43 -8.94
C GLY A 482 -12.77 2.58 -8.60
N ARG A 483 -13.22 2.68 -7.34
CA ARG A 483 -14.08 3.76 -6.83
C ARG A 483 -13.27 4.99 -6.42
N VAL A 484 -12.25 4.81 -5.59
CA VAL A 484 -11.52 5.91 -4.94
C VAL A 484 -10.35 6.41 -5.81
N HIS A 485 -9.68 5.50 -6.51
CA HIS A 485 -8.52 5.82 -7.35
C HIS A 485 -8.66 5.22 -8.76
N PRO A 486 -9.72 5.56 -9.53
CA PRO A 486 -9.99 4.96 -10.84
C PRO A 486 -8.83 5.10 -11.82
N HIS A 487 -8.03 6.16 -11.70
CA HIS A 487 -6.87 6.41 -12.55
C HIS A 487 -5.74 5.37 -12.37
N LEU A 488 -5.66 4.70 -11.21
CA LEU A 488 -4.68 3.64 -10.95
C LEU A 488 -5.05 2.35 -11.68
N LEU A 489 -6.33 1.96 -11.65
CA LEU A 489 -6.79 0.72 -12.28
C LEU A 489 -7.07 0.87 -13.78
N TYR A 490 -7.71 1.97 -14.16
CA TYR A 490 -8.24 2.19 -15.51
C TYR A 490 -7.33 3.11 -16.35
N GLY A 491 -6.35 3.77 -15.73
CA GLY A 491 -5.45 4.73 -16.37
C GLY A 491 -6.01 6.16 -16.40
N LYS A 492 -5.11 7.15 -16.36
CA LYS A 492 -5.44 8.58 -16.29
C LYS A 492 -6.35 9.08 -17.43
N ASN A 493 -6.26 8.46 -18.60
CA ASN A 493 -7.01 8.86 -19.80
C ASN A 493 -8.34 8.12 -19.96
N SER A 494 -8.71 7.23 -19.03
CA SER A 494 -9.98 6.50 -19.12
C SER A 494 -11.16 7.41 -18.74
N SER A 495 -12.22 7.37 -19.55
CA SER A 495 -13.43 8.17 -19.32
C SER A 495 -14.20 7.67 -18.11
N LYS A 496 -14.97 8.56 -17.46
CA LYS A 496 -15.85 8.18 -16.34
C LYS A 496 -16.84 7.08 -16.73
N ALA A 497 -17.39 7.14 -17.95
CA ALA A 497 -18.31 6.14 -18.47
C ALA A 497 -17.64 4.76 -18.59
N ASN A 498 -16.41 4.70 -19.11
CA ASN A 498 -15.65 3.46 -19.21
C ASN A 498 -15.35 2.87 -17.83
N ASN A 499 -14.95 3.73 -16.87
CA ASN A 499 -14.66 3.29 -15.50
C ASN A 499 -15.90 2.67 -14.84
N ILE A 500 -17.07 3.31 -15.00
CA ILE A 500 -18.35 2.78 -14.52
C ILE A 500 -18.67 1.44 -15.21
N PHE A 501 -18.49 1.35 -16.52
CA PHE A 501 -18.72 0.12 -17.28
C PHE A 501 -17.84 -1.04 -16.78
N TYR A 502 -16.54 -0.82 -16.61
CA TYR A 502 -15.62 -1.85 -16.09
C TYR A 502 -16.03 -2.29 -14.68
N ARG A 503 -16.40 -1.35 -13.81
CA ARG A 503 -16.86 -1.64 -12.46
C ARG A 503 -18.16 -2.46 -12.44
N ILE A 504 -19.16 -2.07 -13.25
CA ILE A 504 -20.43 -2.82 -13.36
C ILE A 504 -20.16 -4.25 -13.83
N ASN A 505 -19.29 -4.44 -14.83
CA ASN A 505 -18.95 -5.78 -15.32
C ASN A 505 -18.23 -6.62 -14.25
N MET A 506 -17.30 -6.02 -13.52
CA MET A 506 -16.62 -6.68 -12.40
C MET A 506 -17.61 -7.14 -11.33
N ILE A 507 -18.49 -6.24 -10.86
CA ILE A 507 -19.52 -6.55 -9.84
C ILE A 507 -20.45 -7.65 -10.35
N ARG A 508 -20.87 -7.59 -11.62
CA ARG A 508 -21.72 -8.61 -12.24
C ARG A 508 -21.03 -9.97 -12.26
N ILE A 509 -19.78 -10.04 -12.75
CA ILE A 509 -18.99 -11.28 -12.80
C ILE A 509 -18.87 -11.87 -11.40
N ARG A 510 -18.46 -11.05 -10.42
CA ARG A 510 -18.31 -11.47 -9.01
C ARG A 510 -19.61 -12.05 -8.47
N LYS A 511 -20.71 -11.30 -8.57
CA LYS A 511 -22.02 -11.72 -8.06
C LYS A 511 -22.50 -13.01 -8.72
N GLU A 512 -22.36 -13.15 -10.05
CA GLU A 512 -22.79 -14.36 -10.75
C GLU A 512 -22.00 -15.61 -10.32
N LEU A 513 -20.67 -15.52 -10.21
CA LEU A 513 -19.84 -16.68 -9.83
C LEU A 513 -20.00 -17.05 -8.35
N TYR A 514 -20.02 -16.07 -7.45
CA TYR A 514 -20.27 -16.32 -6.02
C TYR A 514 -21.65 -16.93 -5.79
N ASN A 515 -22.71 -16.38 -6.41
CA ASN A 515 -24.05 -16.93 -6.27
C ASN A 515 -24.17 -18.37 -6.80
N ALA A 516 -23.40 -18.74 -7.83
CA ALA A 516 -23.41 -20.10 -8.35
C ALA A 516 -22.88 -21.11 -7.31
N VAL A 517 -21.80 -20.76 -6.61
CA VAL A 517 -21.17 -21.62 -5.59
C VAL A 517 -21.90 -21.56 -4.24
N ALA A 518 -22.41 -20.38 -3.84
CA ALA A 518 -23.13 -20.19 -2.58
C ALA A 518 -24.39 -21.05 -2.45
N LYS A 519 -24.98 -21.49 -3.58
CA LYS A 519 -26.10 -22.45 -3.58
C LYS A 519 -25.75 -23.78 -2.90
N LYS A 520 -24.51 -24.25 -3.06
CA LYS A 520 -23.98 -25.48 -2.44
C LYS A 520 -23.24 -25.18 -1.13
N HIS A 521 -22.77 -23.95 -0.96
CA HIS A 521 -22.00 -23.49 0.19
C HIS A 521 -22.65 -22.25 0.85
N PRO A 522 -23.74 -22.41 1.63
CA PRO A 522 -24.46 -21.27 2.20
C PRO A 522 -23.66 -20.46 3.24
N TRP A 523 -22.53 -21.00 3.73
CA TRP A 523 -21.57 -20.28 4.57
C TRP A 523 -20.74 -19.24 3.80
N LEU A 524 -20.65 -19.35 2.47
CA LEU A 524 -19.83 -18.48 1.63
C LEU A 524 -20.51 -17.11 1.49
N PRO A 525 -19.95 -16.02 2.04
CA PRO A 525 -20.54 -14.69 1.88
C PRO A 525 -20.38 -14.22 0.44
N VAL A 526 -21.46 -13.69 -0.13
CA VAL A 526 -21.41 -12.99 -1.42
C VAL A 526 -20.93 -11.56 -1.14
N PRO A 527 -19.85 -11.09 -1.78
CA PRO A 527 -19.25 -9.81 -1.39
C PRO A 527 -20.14 -8.60 -1.73
N ASP A 528 -20.32 -7.72 -0.76
CA ASP A 528 -21.15 -6.51 -0.84
C ASP A 528 -20.42 -5.30 -0.26
N LEU A 529 -19.60 -4.68 -1.10
CA LEU A 529 -18.77 -3.54 -0.72
C LEU A 529 -19.59 -2.31 -0.28
N ASP A 530 -20.77 -2.09 -0.86
CA ASP A 530 -21.61 -0.94 -0.49
C ASP A 530 -22.11 -1.06 0.95
N THR A 531 -22.60 -2.25 1.31
CA THR A 531 -23.04 -2.54 2.68
C THR A 531 -21.87 -2.51 3.67
N ALA A 532 -20.70 -3.04 3.29
CA ALA A 532 -19.50 -3.00 4.12
C ALA A 532 -19.08 -1.57 4.45
N LEU A 533 -18.96 -0.70 3.43
CA LEU A 533 -18.55 0.70 3.61
C LEU A 533 -19.57 1.49 4.42
N GLU A 534 -20.87 1.26 4.23
CA GLU A 534 -21.90 1.95 5.03
C GLU A 534 -21.87 1.49 6.49
N THR A 535 -21.68 0.18 6.74
CA THR A 535 -21.53 -0.35 8.11
C THR A 535 -20.29 0.24 8.81
N GLY A 536 -19.17 0.34 8.07
CA GLY A 536 -17.91 0.91 8.56
C GLY A 536 -17.93 2.42 8.78
N ARG A 537 -18.86 3.16 8.13
CA ARG A 537 -18.92 4.63 8.12
C ARG A 537 -18.94 5.28 9.50
N SER A 538 -19.54 4.61 10.48
CA SER A 538 -19.59 5.09 11.86
C SER A 538 -18.19 5.20 12.49
N VAL A 539 -17.28 4.31 12.09
CA VAL A 539 -15.91 4.20 12.59
C VAL A 539 -14.94 5.00 11.72
N LEU A 540 -14.99 4.81 10.39
CA LEU A 540 -14.07 5.44 9.44
C LEU A 540 -14.82 5.94 8.20
N ASP A 541 -14.51 7.15 7.73
CA ASP A 541 -15.12 7.68 6.50
C ASP A 541 -14.68 6.83 5.30
N PRO A 542 -15.62 6.36 4.44
CA PRO A 542 -15.31 5.51 3.29
C PRO A 542 -14.45 6.19 2.22
N ASN A 543 -14.28 7.52 2.27
CA ASN A 543 -13.41 8.29 1.38
C ASN A 543 -11.98 8.42 1.90
N VAL A 544 -11.65 7.87 3.07
CA VAL A 544 -10.26 7.82 3.54
C VAL A 544 -9.44 7.00 2.55
N ASN A 545 -8.32 7.57 2.08
CA ASN A 545 -7.40 6.87 1.21
C ASN A 545 -6.78 5.67 1.93
N GLY A 546 -6.74 4.51 1.28
CA GLY A 546 -6.16 3.28 1.83
C GLY A 546 -7.13 2.11 1.89
N GLY A 547 -6.65 0.94 2.30
CA GLY A 547 -7.46 -0.28 2.43
C GLY A 547 -8.32 -0.34 3.71
N SER A 548 -8.01 0.52 4.69
CA SER A 548 -8.63 0.49 6.01
C SER A 548 -10.17 0.58 5.99
N PRO A 549 -10.83 1.42 5.16
CA PRO A 549 -12.29 1.47 5.12
C PRO A 549 -12.94 0.15 4.72
N ILE A 550 -12.30 -0.61 3.83
CA ILE A 550 -12.76 -1.93 3.42
C ILE A 550 -12.64 -2.92 4.56
N ALA A 551 -11.48 -2.96 5.21
CA ALA A 551 -11.20 -3.96 6.22
C ALA A 551 -12.07 -3.77 7.46
N VAL A 552 -12.19 -2.51 7.92
CA VAL A 552 -13.09 -2.13 9.01
C VAL A 552 -14.55 -2.39 8.62
N GLY A 553 -14.97 -2.01 7.43
CA GLY A 553 -16.34 -2.20 6.96
C GLY A 553 -16.74 -3.68 6.92
N ASN A 554 -15.93 -4.51 6.29
CA ASN A 554 -16.18 -5.95 6.17
C ASN A 554 -16.13 -6.65 7.54
N ALA A 555 -15.19 -6.30 8.42
CA ALA A 555 -15.14 -6.82 9.79
C ALA A 555 -16.47 -6.58 10.52
N LEU A 556 -16.97 -5.35 10.48
CA LEU A 556 -18.19 -4.97 11.19
C LEU A 556 -19.45 -5.53 10.53
N GLN A 557 -19.49 -5.60 9.19
CA GLN A 557 -20.59 -6.22 8.47
C GLN A 557 -20.71 -7.70 8.84
N GLN A 558 -19.63 -8.47 8.70
CA GLN A 558 -19.65 -9.91 8.94
C GLN A 558 -20.00 -10.26 10.39
N TRP A 559 -19.56 -9.44 11.34
CA TRP A 559 -19.98 -9.55 12.72
C TRP A 559 -21.48 -9.27 12.91
N SER A 560 -22.03 -8.22 12.30
CA SER A 560 -23.43 -7.85 12.47
C SER A 560 -24.43 -8.86 11.87
N GLU A 561 -23.98 -9.66 10.90
CA GLU A 561 -24.78 -10.75 10.32
C GLU A 561 -24.86 -12.00 11.22
N ASN A 562 -24.15 -12.05 12.36
CA ASN A 562 -24.08 -13.18 13.30
C ASN A 562 -23.68 -14.53 12.64
N LYS A 563 -22.81 -14.49 11.65
CA LYS A 563 -22.34 -15.69 10.89
C LYS A 563 -20.95 -16.17 11.29
N ILE A 564 -20.28 -15.47 12.20
CA ILE A 564 -18.89 -15.72 12.60
C ILE A 564 -18.78 -15.64 14.13
N ASP A 565 -17.80 -16.34 14.68
CA ASP A 565 -17.47 -16.37 16.11
C ASP A 565 -16.36 -15.37 16.48
N GLY A 566 -15.60 -14.87 15.50
CA GLY A 566 -14.54 -13.90 15.74
C GLY A 566 -13.90 -13.37 14.46
N ILE A 567 -12.95 -12.45 14.62
CA ILE A 567 -12.26 -11.77 13.52
C ILE A 567 -10.75 -11.93 13.69
N LEU A 568 -10.08 -12.27 12.60
CA LEU A 568 -8.64 -12.22 12.47
C LEU A 568 -8.26 -11.06 11.55
N LEU A 569 -7.52 -10.09 12.08
CA LEU A 569 -6.92 -9.03 11.29
C LEU A 569 -5.47 -9.40 10.97
N THR A 570 -5.17 -9.63 9.70
CA THR A 570 -3.82 -9.94 9.23
C THR A 570 -3.17 -8.70 8.65
N SER A 571 -1.98 -8.38 9.12
CA SER A 571 -1.16 -7.29 8.60
C SER A 571 0.30 -7.72 8.57
N CYS A 572 1.08 -7.13 7.66
CA CYS A 572 2.51 -7.30 7.66
C CYS A 572 3.18 -6.23 8.55
N TRP A 573 4.40 -6.50 8.99
CA TRP A 573 5.24 -5.51 9.64
C TRP A 573 5.37 -4.26 8.76
N GLY A 574 5.17 -3.09 9.37
CA GLY A 574 5.17 -1.82 8.66
C GLY A 574 3.91 -1.56 7.81
N CYS A 575 2.80 -2.27 7.99
CA CYS A 575 1.55 -1.93 7.31
C CYS A 575 0.84 -0.73 7.97
N ASP A 576 0.72 0.40 7.25
CA ASP A 576 0.01 1.57 7.77
C ASP A 576 -1.49 1.32 7.96
N ASN A 577 -2.12 0.58 7.03
CA ASN A 577 -3.54 0.24 7.14
C ASN A 577 -3.80 -0.66 8.35
N GLY A 578 -2.94 -1.64 8.60
CA GLY A 578 -3.05 -2.53 9.76
C GLY A 578 -3.06 -1.79 11.10
N LEU A 579 -2.17 -0.80 11.24
CA LEU A 579 -2.12 0.03 12.44
C LEU A 579 -3.39 0.89 12.61
N ILE A 580 -3.92 1.43 11.51
CA ILE A 580 -5.19 2.17 11.52
C ILE A 580 -6.34 1.25 11.92
N GLU A 581 -6.47 0.10 11.26
CA GLU A 581 -7.49 -0.91 11.52
C GLU A 581 -7.48 -1.37 12.98
N GLU A 582 -6.32 -1.73 13.52
CA GLU A 582 -6.18 -2.08 14.94
C GLU A 582 -6.57 -0.92 15.84
N SER A 583 -6.06 0.30 15.58
CA SER A 583 -6.36 1.47 16.41
C SER A 583 -7.85 1.77 16.52
N LEU A 584 -8.62 1.47 15.47
CA LEU A 584 -10.05 1.70 15.40
C LEU A 584 -10.84 0.54 16.02
N LEU A 585 -10.43 -0.70 15.77
CA LEU A 585 -11.19 -1.89 16.15
C LEU A 585 -10.86 -2.43 17.53
N ARG A 586 -9.66 -2.20 18.07
CA ARG A 586 -9.24 -2.71 19.40
C ARG A 586 -10.15 -2.30 20.56
N TYR A 587 -10.94 -1.24 20.38
CA TYR A 587 -11.88 -0.76 21.40
C TYR A 587 -13.25 -1.47 21.35
N ARG A 588 -13.52 -2.28 20.32
CA ARG A 588 -14.74 -3.10 20.17
C ARG A 588 -14.65 -4.38 21.01
N LYS A 589 -14.82 -4.23 22.32
CA LYS A 589 -14.77 -5.34 23.29
C LYS A 589 -15.87 -6.38 23.11
N ASP A 590 -16.92 -6.05 22.36
CA ASP A 590 -18.02 -6.94 22.00
C ASP A 590 -17.64 -7.98 20.94
N ILE A 591 -16.53 -7.78 20.21
CA ILE A 591 -16.09 -8.66 19.13
C ILE A 591 -14.81 -9.40 19.55
N PRO A 592 -14.77 -10.74 19.52
CA PRO A 592 -13.53 -11.49 19.68
C PRO A 592 -12.60 -11.23 18.49
N MET A 593 -11.52 -10.49 18.72
CA MET A 593 -10.54 -10.15 17.67
C MET A 593 -9.14 -10.68 17.99
N TYR A 594 -8.44 -11.12 16.95
CA TYR A 594 -7.01 -11.40 16.97
C TYR A 594 -6.30 -10.53 15.93
N PHE A 595 -5.36 -9.70 16.40
CA PHE A 595 -4.51 -8.89 15.52
C PHE A 595 -3.19 -9.63 15.31
N PHE A 596 -2.95 -9.99 14.05
CA PHE A 596 -1.74 -10.68 13.61
C PHE A 596 -0.88 -9.71 12.79
N TYR A 597 0.37 -9.55 13.23
CA TYR A 597 1.41 -8.83 12.51
C TYR A 597 2.49 -9.83 12.11
N ASP A 598 2.62 -10.10 10.81
CA ASP A 598 3.72 -10.91 10.30
C ASP A 598 4.97 -10.07 10.16
N ASP A 599 6.00 -10.39 10.93
CA ASP A 599 7.34 -9.82 10.86
C ASP A 599 8.38 -10.81 10.30
N ALA A 600 7.90 -11.90 9.67
CA ALA A 600 8.68 -13.02 9.18
C ALA A 600 9.47 -13.79 10.27
N THR A 601 9.06 -13.67 11.54
CA THR A 601 9.54 -14.52 12.63
C THR A 601 8.58 -15.69 12.89
N PRO A 602 9.04 -16.77 13.56
CA PRO A 602 8.15 -17.89 13.89
C PRO A 602 6.93 -17.45 14.72
N ILE A 603 5.75 -17.93 14.32
CA ILE A 603 4.49 -17.58 14.96
C ILE A 603 4.44 -18.11 16.42
N ASP A 604 4.01 -17.26 17.36
CA ASP A 604 3.70 -17.71 18.73
C ASP A 604 2.34 -18.44 18.78
N GLU A 605 2.38 -19.75 18.55
CA GLU A 605 1.20 -20.62 18.54
C GLU A 605 0.36 -20.54 19.82
N ARG A 606 0.96 -20.23 20.98
CA ARG A 606 0.24 -20.15 22.26
C ARG A 606 -0.83 -19.06 22.25
N ARG A 607 -0.55 -17.93 21.58
CA ARG A 607 -1.51 -16.82 21.45
C ARG A 607 -2.70 -17.22 20.60
N ILE A 608 -2.46 -18.00 19.54
CA ILE A 608 -3.50 -18.50 18.64
C ILE A 608 -4.35 -19.55 19.35
N GLN A 609 -3.73 -20.53 20.00
CA GLN A 609 -4.41 -21.55 20.79
C GLN A 609 -5.26 -20.91 21.90
N SER A 610 -4.74 -19.88 22.58
CA SER A 610 -5.50 -19.12 23.59
C SER A 610 -6.72 -18.41 22.99
N PHE A 611 -6.59 -17.80 21.82
CA PHE A 611 -7.71 -17.16 21.14
C PHE A 611 -8.76 -18.19 20.66
N ALA A 612 -8.33 -19.27 20.01
CA ALA A 612 -9.20 -20.36 19.58
C ALA A 612 -9.95 -20.99 20.76
N PHE A 613 -9.27 -21.23 21.89
CA PHE A 613 -9.91 -21.72 23.11
C PHE A 613 -11.03 -20.79 23.61
N ARG A 614 -10.82 -19.46 23.55
CA ARG A 614 -11.88 -18.49 23.91
C ARG A 614 -13.07 -18.52 22.95
N LEU A 615 -12.83 -18.73 21.66
CA LEU A 615 -13.91 -18.89 20.68
C LEU A 615 -14.76 -20.13 20.97
N HIS A 616 -14.13 -21.23 21.39
CA HIS A 616 -14.84 -22.47 21.72
C HIS A 616 -15.62 -22.42 23.04
N ARG A 617 -15.20 -21.58 23.99
CA ARG A 617 -15.83 -21.44 25.32
C ARG A 617 -17.15 -20.66 25.29
N ASN A 618 -17.24 -19.64 24.43
CA ASN A 618 -18.42 -18.76 24.30
C ASN A 618 -19.41 -19.31 23.29
#